data_AF-A0A7X7MFA8-F1
#
_entry.id   AF-A0A7X7MFA8-F1
#
_cell.length_a   1.000
_cell.length_b   1.000
_cell.length_c   1.000
_cell.angle_alpha   90.00
_cell.angle_beta   90.00
_cell.angle_gamma   90.00
#
_symmetry.space_group_name_H-M   'P 1'
#
loop_
_entity.id
_entity.type
_entity.pdbx_description
1 polymer ?
#
loop_
_entity_poly.entity_id
_entity_poly.type
_entity_poly.pdbx_seq_one_letter_code
_entity_poly.pdbx_strand_id
1 'polypeptide(L)'
;MRYWWANQKSAYDAEVAGGYLWSRKRRANGSRNPFYESLRLTRPGDILFGYHRAAIRAVGFVLEPVAEAPCPDAAAGPLPEPAPDEAPGWLLHVAWLELQRPLVPARYMSILGPLLPSFNAPLTETGRGIQGGRLMEVPPRLARALLQLAGGRDPALLLRPSWEAHQLRFAFPETAPVAPPPPPSTPDEEP
;
A
#
# COMPACT_ATOMS: atom_id res chain seq x y z
N MET A 1 11.12 -5.86 -3.59
CA MET A 1 9.79 -5.26 -3.79
C MET A 1 8.98 -5.43 -2.52
N ARG A 2 8.47 -4.33 -1.98
CA ARG A 2 7.55 -4.28 -0.83
C ARG A 2 6.17 -3.80 -1.29
N TYR A 3 5.19 -3.97 -0.43
CA TYR A 3 3.82 -3.60 -0.67
C TYR A 3 3.34 -2.67 0.42
N TRP A 4 2.56 -1.67 0.04
CA TRP A 4 2.19 -0.57 0.92
C TRP A 4 0.71 -0.26 0.79
N TRP A 5 0.10 0.11 1.89
CA TRP A 5 -1.28 0.58 1.97
C TRP A 5 -1.30 2.08 2.18
N ALA A 6 -1.78 2.84 1.20
CA ALA A 6 -1.84 4.29 1.23
C ALA A 6 -3.27 4.76 1.55
N ASN A 7 -3.46 5.38 2.72
CA ASN A 7 -4.74 6.01 3.06
C ASN A 7 -4.76 7.43 2.50
N GLN A 8 -5.55 7.67 1.46
CA GLN A 8 -5.53 8.93 0.70
C GLN A 8 -6.65 9.91 1.04
N LYS A 9 -7.57 9.53 1.95
CA LYS A 9 -8.65 10.37 2.53
C LYS A 9 -9.11 11.51 1.59
N SER A 10 -8.96 12.77 1.95
CA SER A 10 -9.45 13.92 1.16
C SER A 10 -8.57 14.30 -0.03
N ALA A 11 -7.35 13.76 -0.16
CA ALA A 11 -6.38 14.12 -1.19
C ALA A 11 -6.30 13.11 -2.35
N TYR A 12 -7.17 12.09 -2.37
CA TYR A 12 -7.13 11.00 -3.37
C TYR A 12 -7.11 11.52 -4.81
N ASP A 13 -8.06 12.39 -5.19
CA ASP A 13 -8.20 12.85 -6.57
C ASP A 13 -6.95 13.61 -7.03
N ALA A 14 -6.41 14.48 -6.18
CA ALA A 14 -5.21 15.26 -6.45
C ALA A 14 -3.93 14.41 -6.51
N GLU A 15 -3.78 13.46 -5.59
CA GLU A 15 -2.62 12.56 -5.53
C GLU A 15 -2.58 11.60 -6.71
N VAL A 16 -3.73 11.03 -7.07
CA VAL A 16 -3.84 10.10 -8.18
C VAL A 16 -3.68 10.80 -9.51
N ALA A 17 -4.36 11.94 -9.73
CA ALA A 17 -4.21 12.72 -10.96
C ALA A 17 -2.79 13.30 -11.10
N GLY A 18 -2.18 13.73 -9.99
CA GLY A 18 -0.85 14.32 -9.96
C GLY A 18 0.31 13.32 -9.97
N GLY A 19 0.05 12.01 -9.83
CA GLY A 19 1.10 11.00 -9.86
C GLY A 19 2.03 11.02 -8.64
N TYR A 20 1.48 11.33 -7.45
CA TYR A 20 2.28 11.40 -6.24
C TYR A 20 1.55 10.88 -5.00
N LEU A 21 2.31 10.72 -3.92
CA LEU A 21 1.82 10.53 -2.56
C LEU A 21 2.58 11.50 -1.65
N TRP A 22 1.86 12.38 -0.96
CA TRP A 22 2.50 13.36 -0.07
C TRP A 22 2.11 13.16 1.39
N SER A 23 3.05 13.40 2.32
CA SER A 23 2.78 13.41 3.75
C SER A 23 3.61 14.46 4.46
N ARG A 24 2.98 15.22 5.35
CA ARG A 24 3.69 15.99 6.38
C ARG A 24 4.58 15.08 7.24
N LYS A 25 5.66 15.65 7.79
CA LYS A 25 6.60 14.93 8.68
C LYS A 25 6.06 14.77 10.10
N ARG A 26 5.26 15.73 10.58
CA ARG A 26 4.67 15.75 11.93
C ARG A 26 3.15 15.88 11.86
N ARG A 27 2.45 15.49 12.93
CA ARG A 27 1.02 15.78 13.06
C ARG A 27 0.81 17.27 13.32
N ALA A 28 -0.44 17.74 13.15
CA ALA A 28 -0.81 19.14 13.41
C ALA A 28 -0.50 19.57 14.86
N ASN A 29 -0.54 18.63 15.81
CA ASN A 29 -0.18 18.87 17.21
C ASN A 29 1.34 18.74 17.49
N GLY A 30 2.19 18.73 16.44
CA GLY A 30 3.64 18.60 16.54
C GLY A 30 4.18 17.20 16.88
N SER A 31 3.31 16.22 17.15
CA SER A 31 3.74 14.87 17.51
C SER A 31 4.28 14.09 16.31
N ARG A 32 5.22 13.17 16.55
CA ARG A 32 5.69 12.22 15.52
C ARG A 32 4.59 11.21 15.19
N ASN A 33 4.56 10.77 13.93
CA ASN A 33 3.72 9.65 13.49
C ASN A 33 4.60 8.65 12.71
N PRO A 34 4.79 7.42 13.20
CA PRO A 34 5.65 6.43 12.53
C PRO A 34 5.17 6.11 11.10
N PHE A 35 3.88 6.27 10.82
CA PHE A 35 3.33 6.05 9.48
C PHE A 35 3.71 7.12 8.45
N TYR A 36 4.22 8.28 8.89
CA TYR A 36 4.77 9.30 7.99
C TYR A 36 6.21 8.99 7.60
N GLU A 37 7.00 8.44 8.53
CA GLU A 37 8.36 7.96 8.27
C GLU A 37 8.37 6.73 7.35
N SER A 38 7.26 5.98 7.30
CA SER A 38 7.13 4.80 6.43
C SER A 38 7.33 5.13 4.95
N LEU A 39 7.08 6.38 4.51
CA LEU A 39 7.38 6.80 3.13
C LEU A 39 8.88 6.67 2.82
N ARG A 40 9.76 6.85 3.80
CA ARG A 40 11.22 6.72 3.64
C ARG A 40 11.69 5.28 3.51
N LEU A 41 10.84 4.33 3.86
CA LEU A 41 11.11 2.90 3.72
C LEU A 41 10.76 2.38 2.31
N THR A 42 10.05 3.19 1.51
CA THR A 42 9.69 2.85 0.13
C THR A 42 10.91 2.87 -0.78
N ARG A 43 10.89 2.03 -1.81
CA ARG A 43 11.92 1.97 -2.85
C ARG A 43 11.28 1.94 -4.23
N PRO A 44 11.97 2.44 -5.28
CA PRO A 44 11.54 2.25 -6.65
C PRO A 44 11.17 0.78 -6.94
N GLY A 45 10.03 0.59 -7.60
CA GLY A 45 9.44 -0.72 -7.89
C GLY A 45 8.51 -1.28 -6.81
N ASP A 46 8.40 -0.65 -5.63
CA ASP A 46 7.40 -1.04 -4.64
C ASP A 46 5.97 -0.72 -5.12
N ILE A 47 4.99 -1.47 -4.59
CA ILE A 47 3.57 -1.35 -4.96
C ILE A 47 2.77 -0.70 -3.84
N LEU A 48 1.88 0.23 -4.21
CA LEU A 48 0.95 0.91 -3.30
C LEU A 48 -0.50 0.53 -3.60
N PHE A 49 -1.30 0.34 -2.57
CA PHE A 49 -2.76 0.24 -2.67
C PHE A 49 -3.38 1.56 -2.21
N GLY A 50 -3.97 2.30 -3.14
CA GLY A 50 -4.65 3.58 -2.88
C GLY A 50 -6.03 3.36 -2.28
N TYR A 51 -6.15 3.54 -0.96
CA TYR A 51 -7.38 3.35 -0.22
C TYR A 51 -8.12 4.68 0.03
N HIS A 52 -9.35 4.75 -0.48
CA HIS A 52 -10.21 5.91 -0.37
C HIS A 52 -11.70 5.52 -0.36
N ARG A 53 -12.51 6.17 0.49
CA ARG A 53 -13.95 5.88 0.65
C ARG A 53 -14.26 4.39 0.81
N ALA A 54 -13.62 3.76 1.79
CA ALA A 54 -13.78 2.36 2.15
C ALA A 54 -13.43 1.31 1.06
N ALA A 55 -12.71 1.72 -0.01
CA ALA A 55 -12.31 0.85 -1.10
C ALA A 55 -10.87 1.12 -1.53
N ILE A 56 -10.22 0.11 -2.08
CA ILE A 56 -9.02 0.30 -2.89
C ILE A 56 -9.49 0.74 -4.28
N ARG A 57 -9.01 1.89 -4.73
CA ARG A 57 -9.42 2.51 -5.99
C ARG A 57 -8.29 2.61 -6.99
N ALA A 58 -7.04 2.57 -6.53
CA ALA A 58 -5.88 2.58 -7.40
C ALA A 58 -4.80 1.61 -6.89
N VAL A 59 -3.97 1.15 -7.81
CA VAL A 59 -2.69 0.49 -7.54
C VAL A 59 -1.59 1.41 -8.07
N GLY A 60 -0.61 1.72 -7.24
CA GLY A 60 0.49 2.61 -7.57
C GLY A 60 1.81 1.87 -7.63
N PHE A 61 2.74 2.37 -8.44
CA PHE A 61 4.14 1.91 -8.47
C PHE A 61 5.05 3.06 -8.09
N VAL A 62 5.96 2.81 -7.15
CA VAL A 62 6.96 3.80 -6.76
C VAL A 62 7.96 3.96 -7.90
N LEU A 63 8.10 5.19 -8.38
CA LEU A 63 9.02 5.51 -9.47
C LEU A 63 10.41 5.87 -8.95
N GLU A 64 10.46 6.66 -7.88
CA GLU A 64 11.68 7.27 -7.38
C GLU A 64 11.76 7.16 -5.85
N PRO A 65 12.98 7.26 -5.26
CA PRO A 65 13.12 7.40 -3.82
C PRO A 65 12.34 8.61 -3.30
N VAL A 66 11.87 8.52 -2.06
CA VAL A 66 11.15 9.65 -1.43
C VAL A 66 12.03 10.90 -1.39
N ALA A 67 11.44 12.04 -1.70
CA ALA A 67 12.09 13.34 -1.65
C ALA A 67 11.41 14.25 -0.61
N GLU A 68 12.14 15.26 -0.16
CA GLU A 68 11.55 16.35 0.62
C GLU A 68 10.94 17.38 -0.33
N ALA A 69 9.66 17.73 -0.14
CA ALA A 69 9.00 18.73 -0.98
C ALA A 69 7.89 19.47 -0.21
N PRO A 70 7.59 20.74 -0.57
CA PRO A 70 6.43 21.46 -0.02
C PRO A 70 5.12 20.71 -0.31
N CYS A 71 4.07 21.01 0.44
CA CYS A 71 2.75 20.48 0.15
C CYS A 71 2.30 20.95 -1.23
N PRO A 72 1.92 20.05 -2.15
CA PRO A 72 1.38 20.48 -3.45
C PRO A 72 0.07 21.24 -3.24
N ASP A 73 -0.11 22.36 -3.95
CA ASP A 73 -1.30 23.22 -3.84
C ASP A 73 -2.61 22.43 -4.08
N ALA A 74 -2.56 21.42 -4.95
CA ALA A 74 -3.71 20.56 -5.26
C ALA A 74 -4.07 19.56 -4.15
N ALA A 75 -3.16 19.22 -3.24
CA ALA A 75 -3.43 18.29 -2.12
C ALA A 75 -4.19 18.97 -0.97
N ALA A 76 -4.29 20.31 -0.98
CA ALA A 76 -5.06 21.09 -0.04
C ALA A 76 -6.57 20.96 -0.36
N GLY A 77 -7.17 19.84 0.03
CA GLY A 77 -8.63 19.79 0.20
C GLY A 77 -9.10 20.81 1.24
N PRO A 78 -10.42 20.98 1.47
CA PRO A 78 -10.93 21.86 2.52
C PRO A 78 -10.58 21.27 3.88
N LEU A 79 -9.38 21.55 4.38
CA LEU A 79 -8.99 21.29 5.76
C LEU A 79 -9.80 22.24 6.65
N PRO A 80 -10.29 21.78 7.82
CA PRO A 80 -10.59 22.70 8.91
C PRO A 80 -9.28 23.40 9.29
N GLU A 81 -9.24 24.70 8.98
CA GLU A 81 -8.30 25.76 9.35
C GLU A 81 -6.78 25.50 9.17
N PRO A 82 -6.06 26.40 8.47
CA PRO A 82 -4.63 26.23 8.21
C PRO A 82 -3.80 26.67 9.44
N ALA A 83 -2.70 25.96 9.72
CA ALA A 83 -1.38 26.49 10.13
C ALA A 83 -0.52 25.40 10.82
N PRO A 84 0.82 25.51 10.85
CA PRO A 84 1.78 26.00 9.85
C PRO A 84 2.70 24.83 9.39
N ASP A 85 3.16 24.82 8.15
CA ASP A 85 4.48 24.27 7.83
C ASP A 85 4.87 24.74 6.42
N GLU A 86 5.62 25.84 6.38
CA GLU A 86 6.56 26.12 5.28
C GLU A 86 7.65 25.03 5.20
N ALA A 87 7.72 24.10 6.17
CA ALA A 87 8.67 23.01 6.17
C ALA A 87 8.29 21.91 5.17
N PRO A 88 9.26 21.39 4.41
CA PRO A 88 9.00 20.36 3.42
C PRO A 88 8.49 19.07 4.08
N GLY A 89 7.47 18.46 3.46
CA GLY A 89 6.98 17.12 3.76
C GLY A 89 7.76 16.05 2.98
N TRP A 90 7.26 14.82 3.04
CA TRP A 90 7.70 13.69 2.21
C TRP A 90 6.83 13.60 0.96
N LEU A 91 7.46 13.63 -0.20
CA LEU A 91 6.83 13.42 -1.50
C LEU A 91 7.38 12.14 -2.13
N LEU A 92 6.47 11.30 -2.61
CA LEU A 92 6.79 10.08 -3.33
C LEU A 92 6.17 10.16 -4.72
N HIS A 93 6.97 9.98 -5.77
CA HIS A 93 6.46 9.89 -7.13
C HIS A 93 5.89 8.50 -7.38
N VAL A 94 4.63 8.45 -7.78
CA VAL A 94 3.86 7.20 -7.90
C VAL A 94 3.12 7.18 -9.23
N ALA A 95 3.38 6.15 -10.02
CA ALA A 95 2.60 5.85 -11.20
C ALA A 95 1.30 5.16 -10.77
N TRP A 96 0.21 5.92 -10.64
CA TRP A 96 -1.09 5.40 -10.23
C TRP A 96 -1.87 4.81 -11.38
N LEU A 97 -2.54 3.70 -11.09
CA LEU A 97 -3.42 3.00 -12.00
C LEU A 97 -4.76 2.75 -11.33
N GLU A 98 -5.80 3.42 -11.81
CA GLU A 98 -7.14 3.34 -11.22
C GLU A 98 -7.84 2.03 -11.61
N LEU A 99 -8.55 1.44 -10.66
CA LEU A 99 -9.31 0.22 -10.88
C LEU A 99 -10.65 0.58 -11.54
N GLN A 100 -11.02 -0.12 -12.62
CA GLN A 100 -12.37 -0.07 -13.20
C GLN A 100 -13.43 -0.36 -12.13
N ARG A 101 -13.13 -1.34 -11.29
CA ARG A 101 -14.01 -1.82 -10.22
C ARG A 101 -13.26 -1.67 -8.89
N PRO A 102 -13.59 -0.64 -8.09
CA PRO A 102 -12.99 -0.49 -6.77
C PRO A 102 -13.16 -1.75 -5.92
N LEU A 103 -12.05 -2.22 -5.36
CA LEU A 103 -12.05 -3.38 -4.48
C LEU A 103 -12.49 -2.94 -3.09
N VAL A 104 -13.65 -3.43 -2.63
CA VAL A 104 -14.18 -3.15 -1.29
C VAL A 104 -13.74 -4.27 -0.34
N PRO A 105 -12.70 -4.09 0.51
CA PRO A 105 -12.10 -5.18 1.28
C PRO A 105 -13.08 -5.85 2.25
N ALA A 106 -14.02 -5.07 2.81
CA ALA A 106 -15.06 -5.56 3.70
C ALA A 106 -15.90 -6.71 3.10
N ARG A 107 -16.04 -6.78 1.77
CA ARG A 107 -16.78 -7.86 1.10
C ARG A 107 -15.99 -9.18 1.03
N TYR A 108 -14.70 -9.15 1.31
CA TYR A 108 -13.77 -10.27 1.11
C TYR A 108 -13.03 -10.64 2.41
N MET A 109 -13.56 -10.27 3.57
CA MET A 109 -12.90 -10.52 4.86
C MET A 109 -12.74 -12.00 5.21
N SER A 110 -13.57 -12.88 4.65
CA SER A 110 -13.36 -14.33 4.75
C SER A 110 -12.03 -14.79 4.13
N ILE A 111 -11.52 -14.04 3.15
CA ILE A 111 -10.23 -14.30 2.48
C ILE A 111 -9.12 -13.45 3.11
N LEU A 112 -9.38 -12.17 3.34
CA LEU A 112 -8.36 -11.20 3.77
C LEU A 112 -8.05 -11.29 5.27
N GLY A 113 -9.03 -11.60 6.11
CA GLY A 113 -8.90 -11.64 7.58
C GLY A 113 -7.75 -12.53 8.07
N PRO A 114 -7.66 -13.81 7.61
CA PRO A 114 -6.56 -14.70 7.99
C PRO A 114 -5.17 -14.26 7.51
N LEU A 115 -5.08 -13.28 6.59
CA LEU A 115 -3.84 -12.78 6.01
C LEU A 115 -3.39 -11.45 6.62
N LEU A 116 -4.19 -10.86 7.51
CA LEU A 116 -3.83 -9.61 8.18
C LEU A 116 -2.63 -9.85 9.12
N PRO A 117 -1.66 -8.92 9.17
CA PRO A 117 -0.60 -9.00 10.16
C PRO A 117 -1.16 -8.78 11.57
N SER A 118 -0.53 -9.39 12.58
CA SER A 118 -0.91 -9.22 13.99
C SER A 118 -0.70 -7.80 14.51
N PHE A 119 0.20 -7.02 13.89
CA PHE A 119 0.49 -5.62 14.22
C PHE A 119 0.45 -4.75 12.97
N ASN A 120 0.01 -3.50 13.13
CA ASN A 120 -0.06 -2.49 12.07
C ASN A 120 -0.87 -2.94 10.83
N ALA A 121 -1.90 -3.77 11.02
CA ALA A 121 -2.78 -4.18 9.94
C ALA A 121 -3.42 -2.96 9.25
N PRO A 122 -3.57 -2.96 7.92
CA PRO A 122 -4.22 -1.85 7.22
C PRO A 122 -5.74 -1.82 7.44
N LEU A 123 -6.32 -2.94 7.85
CA LEU A 123 -7.76 -3.17 7.99
C LEU A 123 -8.10 -3.67 9.39
N THR A 124 -9.30 -3.33 9.87
CA THR A 124 -9.95 -3.96 11.02
C THR A 124 -10.47 -5.35 10.66
N GLU A 125 -10.86 -6.14 11.67
CA GLU A 125 -11.54 -7.44 11.49
C GLU A 125 -12.84 -7.33 10.66
N THR A 126 -13.47 -6.16 10.69
CA THR A 126 -14.67 -5.85 9.89
C THR A 126 -14.36 -5.31 8.49
N GLY A 127 -13.08 -5.24 8.10
CA GLY A 127 -12.63 -4.78 6.78
C GLY A 127 -12.71 -3.27 6.57
N ARG A 128 -12.74 -2.47 7.64
CA ARG A 128 -12.61 -1.02 7.56
C ARG A 128 -11.13 -0.63 7.63
N GLY A 129 -10.73 0.36 6.84
CA GLY A 129 -9.37 0.89 6.90
C GLY A 129 -9.08 1.55 8.26
N ILE A 130 -7.90 1.25 8.81
CA ILE A 130 -7.48 1.84 10.08
C ILE A 130 -7.25 3.34 9.91
N GLN A 131 -7.76 4.11 10.88
CA GLN A 131 -7.61 5.56 10.91
C GLN A 131 -6.24 5.94 11.50
N GLY A 132 -5.56 6.92 10.89
CA GLY A 132 -4.34 7.52 11.44
C GLY A 132 -3.01 7.02 10.86
N GLY A 133 -3.03 5.90 10.11
CA GLY A 133 -1.91 5.49 9.26
C GLY A 133 -1.96 6.17 7.90
N ARG A 134 -0.85 6.76 7.44
CA ARG A 134 -0.72 7.31 6.07
C ARG A 134 -0.28 6.23 5.10
N LEU A 135 0.83 5.58 5.43
CA LEU A 135 1.40 4.45 4.71
C LEU A 135 1.66 3.33 5.70
N MET A 136 1.19 2.12 5.40
CA MET A 136 1.38 0.93 6.23
C MET A 136 1.95 -0.19 5.36
N GLU A 137 2.89 -0.96 5.87
CA GLU A 137 3.44 -2.10 5.13
C GLU A 137 2.41 -3.23 5.04
N VAL A 138 2.32 -3.85 3.87
CA VAL A 138 1.39 -4.95 3.58
C VAL A 138 2.20 -6.23 3.37
N PRO A 139 1.92 -7.31 4.13
CA PRO A 139 2.60 -8.57 3.94
C PRO A 139 2.38 -9.12 2.51
N PRO A 140 3.39 -9.78 1.89
CA PRO A 140 3.29 -10.26 0.51
C PRO A 140 2.08 -11.16 0.22
N ARG A 141 1.68 -12.00 1.18
CA ARG A 141 0.49 -12.87 1.04
C ARG A 141 -0.81 -12.06 0.94
N LEU A 142 -0.95 -11.04 1.79
CA LEU A 142 -2.09 -10.13 1.76
C LEU A 142 -2.10 -9.30 0.47
N ALA A 143 -0.94 -8.77 0.07
CA ALA A 143 -0.82 -8.02 -1.18
C ALA A 143 -1.19 -8.84 -2.42
N ARG A 144 -0.75 -10.10 -2.48
CA ARG A 144 -1.13 -11.02 -3.55
C ARG A 144 -2.63 -11.25 -3.60
N ALA A 145 -3.29 -11.48 -2.46
CA ALA A 145 -4.73 -11.64 -2.39
C ALA A 145 -5.48 -10.38 -2.85
N LEU A 146 -5.03 -9.19 -2.44
CA LEU A 146 -5.59 -7.91 -2.87
C LEU A 146 -5.46 -7.72 -4.40
N LEU A 147 -4.29 -7.99 -4.97
CA LEU A 147 -4.08 -7.89 -6.42
C LEU A 147 -4.94 -8.88 -7.20
N GLN A 148 -5.08 -10.12 -6.72
CA GLN A 148 -5.96 -11.12 -7.34
C GLN A 148 -7.42 -10.67 -7.33
N LEU A 149 -7.91 -10.17 -6.19
CA LEU A 149 -9.28 -9.65 -6.05
C LEU A 149 -9.51 -8.37 -6.87
N ALA A 150 -8.48 -7.55 -7.05
CA ALA A 150 -8.50 -6.36 -7.90
C ALA A 150 -8.44 -6.68 -9.42
N GLY A 151 -8.36 -7.96 -9.79
CA GLY A 151 -8.37 -8.39 -11.19
C GLY A 151 -7.05 -9.02 -11.69
N GLY A 152 -6.23 -9.58 -10.80
CA GLY A 152 -4.81 -9.96 -10.99
C GLY A 152 -4.41 -10.98 -12.08
N ARG A 153 -5.15 -11.09 -13.18
CA ARG A 153 -4.72 -11.66 -14.48
C ARG A 153 -5.38 -10.98 -15.70
N ASP A 154 -6.26 -10.00 -15.49
CA ASP A 154 -7.03 -9.31 -16.51
C ASP A 154 -6.71 -7.80 -16.46
N PRO A 155 -5.72 -7.34 -17.24
CA PRO A 155 -5.35 -5.93 -17.30
C PRO A 155 -6.50 -5.02 -17.72
N ALA A 156 -7.56 -5.53 -18.37
CA ALA A 156 -8.71 -4.71 -18.74
C ALA A 156 -9.48 -4.17 -17.53
N LEU A 157 -9.28 -4.77 -16.34
CA LEU A 157 -9.83 -4.30 -15.07
C LEU A 157 -9.04 -3.15 -14.44
N LEU A 158 -7.89 -2.80 -15.03
CA LEU A 158 -6.99 -1.70 -14.68
C LEU A 158 -7.13 -0.59 -15.74
N LEU A 159 -7.60 0.61 -15.37
CA LEU A 159 -7.74 1.76 -16.29
C LEU A 159 -6.54 2.71 -16.21
N ARG A 160 -5.68 2.70 -17.24
CA ARG A 160 -5.12 3.88 -17.96
C ARG A 160 -4.36 3.41 -19.23
N PRO A 161 -4.43 4.14 -20.36
CA PRO A 161 -4.01 3.67 -21.68
C PRO A 161 -2.52 3.83 -22.03
N SER A 162 -1.68 4.37 -21.14
CA SER A 162 -0.29 4.72 -21.49
C SER A 162 0.76 3.70 -21.06
N TRP A 163 0.38 2.54 -20.52
CA TRP A 163 1.32 1.49 -20.14
C TRP A 163 1.21 0.32 -21.10
N GLU A 164 2.33 -0.07 -21.70
CA GLU A 164 2.39 -1.34 -22.41
C GLU A 164 2.25 -2.49 -21.39
N ALA A 165 1.45 -3.50 -21.71
CA ALA A 165 1.12 -4.63 -20.82
C ALA A 165 2.36 -5.36 -20.22
N HIS A 166 3.55 -5.20 -20.80
CA HIS A 166 4.80 -5.71 -20.26
C HIS A 166 5.21 -5.05 -18.92
N GLN A 167 4.72 -3.83 -18.64
CA GLN A 167 4.97 -3.09 -17.40
C GLN A 167 4.05 -3.53 -16.24
N LEU A 168 2.98 -4.28 -16.55
CA LEU A 168 2.02 -4.83 -15.58
C LEU A 168 2.31 -6.29 -15.19
N ARG A 169 3.49 -6.82 -15.56
CA ARG A 169 3.87 -8.18 -15.17
C ARG A 169 4.22 -8.20 -13.68
N PHE A 170 3.21 -8.44 -12.85
CA PHE A 170 3.39 -8.75 -11.43
C PHE A 170 4.16 -10.06 -11.29
N ALA A 171 5.49 -9.99 -11.22
CA ALA A 171 6.33 -11.11 -10.84
C ALA A 171 6.29 -11.24 -9.31
N PHE A 172 5.44 -12.14 -8.81
CA PHE A 172 5.52 -12.55 -7.41
C PHE A 172 6.71 -13.51 -7.29
N PRO A 173 7.68 -13.26 -6.39
CA PRO A 173 8.65 -14.29 -6.07
C PRO A 173 7.88 -15.49 -5.52
N GLU A 174 7.96 -16.61 -6.23
CA GLU A 174 7.47 -17.88 -5.74
C GLU A 174 8.28 -18.20 -4.49
N THR A 175 7.64 -18.19 -3.32
CA THR A 175 8.32 -18.57 -2.09
C THR A 175 8.68 -20.03 -2.26
N ALA A 176 9.97 -20.34 -2.36
CA ALA A 176 10.44 -21.72 -2.43
C ALA A 176 9.77 -22.53 -1.31
N PRO A 177 9.28 -23.76 -1.59
CA PRO A 177 8.70 -24.59 -0.55
C PRO A 177 9.74 -24.75 0.57
N VAL A 178 9.35 -24.38 1.79
CA VAL A 178 10.13 -24.70 2.99
C VAL A 178 10.29 -26.21 3.00
N ALA A 179 11.53 -26.68 2.85
CA ALA A 179 11.84 -28.10 2.93
C ALA A 179 11.31 -28.64 4.28
N PRO A 180 10.64 -29.81 4.29
CA PRO A 180 10.20 -30.41 5.54
C PRO A 180 11.42 -30.64 6.44
N PRO A 181 11.26 -30.47 7.77
CA PRO A 181 12.35 -30.76 8.70
C PRO A 181 12.81 -32.22 8.54
N PRO A 182 14.11 -32.50 8.68
CA PRO A 182 14.62 -33.86 8.59
C PRO A 182 13.93 -34.75 9.63
N PRO A 183 13.67 -36.03 9.31
CA PRO A 183 13.06 -36.95 10.26
C PRO A 183 13.97 -37.09 11.49
N PRO A 184 13.38 -37.29 12.70
CA PRO A 184 14.16 -37.51 13.91
C PRO A 184 15.03 -38.76 13.75
N SER A 185 16.30 -38.65 14.10
CA SER A 185 17.23 -39.77 14.16
C SER A 185 16.70 -40.80 15.18
N THR A 186 16.30 -41.97 14.70
CA THR A 186 16.10 -43.15 15.54
C THR A 186 17.44 -43.52 16.16
N PRO A 187 17.55 -43.67 17.50
CA PRO A 187 18.71 -44.30 18.09
C PRO A 187 18.75 -45.76 17.64
N ASP A 188 19.92 -46.21 17.19
CA ASP A 188 20.23 -47.61 16.93
C ASP A 188 19.88 -48.45 18.16
N GLU A 189 18.99 -49.40 17.96
CA GLU A 189 18.80 -50.55 18.83
C GLU A 189 19.92 -51.52 18.47
N GLU A 190 21.07 -51.42 19.16
CA GLU A 190 22.13 -52.44 19.07
C GLU A 190 21.70 -53.70 19.85
N PRO A 191 22.04 -54.91 19.34
CA PRO A 191 21.58 -56.20 19.86
C PRO A 191 22.26 -56.66 21.16
#